data_AF-A0A8H3GH94-F1
#
_entry.id   AF-A0A8H3GH94-F1
#
_cell.length_a   1.000
_cell.length_b   1.000
_cell.length_c   1.000
_cell.angle_alpha   90.00
_cell.angle_beta   90.00
_cell.angle_gamma   90.00
#
_symmetry.space_group_name_H-M   'P 1'
#
loop_
_entity.id
_entity.type
_entity.pdbx_description
1 polymer ?
#
loop_
_entity_poly.entity_id
_entity_poly.type
_entity_poly.pdbx_seq_one_letter_code
_entity_poly.pdbx_strand_id
1 'polypeptide(L)'
;MPWQKTITLLQRSKGCHLVTDEILPQISEGLRQTPIGILHLFIQHTSAALTVNENYDPGGSTRRSNGYHTNGYFKILVRDMSMALDRIVPESMPWLHTDEGPDDS
;
A
#
# COMPACT_ATOMS: atom_id res chain seq x y z
N MET A 1 -28.07 4.56 -7.27
CA MET A 1 -26.83 5.14 -7.83
C MET A 1 -25.66 4.31 -7.36
N PRO A 2 -24.56 4.17 -8.13
CA PRO A 2 -23.37 3.51 -7.62
C PRO A 2 -22.87 4.23 -6.36
N TRP A 3 -22.46 3.48 -5.35
CA TRP A 3 -21.86 4.06 -4.16
C TRP A 3 -20.42 4.49 -4.47
N GLN A 4 -20.06 5.71 -4.09
CA GLN A 4 -18.72 6.27 -4.30
C GLN A 4 -18.31 7.08 -3.09
N LYS A 5 -17.05 6.94 -2.69
CA LYS A 5 -16.46 7.68 -1.56
C LYS A 5 -14.98 7.91 -1.79
N THR A 6 -14.53 9.14 -1.55
CA THR A 6 -13.10 9.47 -1.46
C THR A 6 -12.64 9.21 -0.02
N ILE A 7 -11.50 8.54 0.11
CA ILE A 7 -10.88 8.22 1.39
C ILE A 7 -9.43 8.69 1.40
N THR A 8 -8.92 9.04 2.56
CA THR A 8 -7.51 9.42 2.75
C THR A 8 -6.82 8.30 3.50
N LEU A 9 -5.64 7.91 3.01
CA LEU A 9 -4.75 6.99 3.71
C LEU A 9 -3.65 7.78 4.42
N LEU A 10 -3.13 7.22 5.50
CA LEU A 10 -1.97 7.76 6.22
C LEU A 10 -0.77 7.84 5.28
N GLN A 11 -0.07 8.97 5.34
CA GLN A 11 1.21 9.16 4.67
C GLN A 11 2.23 8.16 5.25
N ARG A 12 3.03 7.57 4.37
CA ARG A 12 4.06 6.59 4.72
C ARG A 12 5.32 6.90 3.96
N SER A 13 6.47 6.50 4.51
CA SER A 13 7.74 6.54 3.78
C SER A 13 7.69 5.59 2.58
N LYS A 14 8.63 5.76 1.64
CA LYS A 14 8.81 4.84 0.51
C LYS A 14 8.82 3.38 0.95
N GLY A 15 8.19 2.54 0.14
CA GLY A 15 8.13 1.09 0.31
C GLY A 15 6.73 0.54 0.09
N CYS A 16 6.58 -0.77 0.27
CA CYS A 16 5.27 -1.42 0.22
C CYS A 16 4.62 -1.42 1.61
N HIS A 17 3.30 -1.23 1.66
CA HIS A 17 2.55 -1.16 2.91
C HIS A 17 1.23 -1.89 2.78
N LEU A 18 0.83 -2.61 3.84
CA LEU A 18 -0.53 -3.15 3.90
C LEU A 18 -1.50 -2.05 4.32
N VAL A 19 -2.54 -1.86 3.50
CA VAL A 19 -3.56 -0.82 3.69
C VAL A 19 -4.98 -1.39 3.85
N THR A 20 -5.14 -2.71 3.82
CA THR A 20 -6.45 -3.37 3.90
C THR A 20 -7.22 -2.99 5.17
N ASP A 21 -6.57 -3.03 6.33
CA ASP A 21 -7.19 -2.69 7.62
C ASP A 21 -7.56 -1.20 7.73
N GLU A 22 -6.94 -0.35 6.92
CA GLU A 22 -7.24 1.08 6.84
C GLU A 22 -8.37 1.40 5.86
N ILE A 23 -8.43 0.68 4.72
CA ILE A 23 -9.44 0.87 3.69
C ILE A 23 -10.80 0.29 4.11
N LEU A 24 -10.80 -0.92 4.68
CA LEU A 24 -12.04 -1.68 4.97
C LEU A 24 -13.07 -0.90 5.81
N PRO A 25 -12.69 -0.25 6.94
CA PRO A 25 -13.66 0.52 7.73
C PRO A 25 -14.27 1.66 6.92
N GLN A 26 -13.47 2.32 6.08
CA GLN A 26 -13.88 3.49 5.31
C GLN A 26 -14.88 3.15 4.19
N ILE A 27 -14.79 1.94 3.61
CA ILE A 27 -15.68 1.47 2.54
C ILE A 27 -16.81 0.55 3.01
N SER A 28 -16.81 0.16 4.29
CA SER A 28 -17.75 -0.83 4.84
C SER A 28 -19.23 -0.50 4.60
N GLU A 29 -19.59 0.78 4.53
CA GLU A 29 -20.94 1.23 4.23
C GLU A 29 -21.41 0.85 2.82
N GLY A 30 -20.56 1.06 1.81
CA GLY A 30 -20.87 0.70 0.42
C GLY A 30 -20.96 -0.82 0.20
N LEU A 31 -20.13 -1.57 0.92
CA LEU A 31 -20.12 -3.03 0.86
C LEU A 31 -21.40 -3.65 1.45
N ARG A 32 -21.95 -3.07 2.54
CA ARG A 32 -23.17 -3.58 3.19
C ARG A 32 -24.38 -3.62 2.26
N GLN A 33 -24.46 -2.71 1.29
CA GLN A 33 -25.58 -2.61 0.36
C GLN A 33 -25.39 -3.42 -0.92
N THR A 34 -24.20 -4.03 -1.11
CA THR A 34 -23.80 -4.65 -2.38
C THR A 34 -23.16 -6.03 -2.12
N PRO A 35 -23.95 -7.09 -1.92
CA PRO A 35 -23.42 -8.42 -1.62
C PRO A 35 -22.65 -9.04 -2.79
N ILE A 36 -22.98 -8.66 -4.03
CA ILE A 36 -22.29 -9.07 -5.26
C ILE A 36 -22.14 -7.83 -6.13
N GLY A 37 -20.91 -7.54 -6.58
CA GLY A 37 -20.63 -6.37 -7.40
C GLY A 37 -19.15 -6.25 -7.76
N ILE A 38 -18.78 -5.10 -8.31
CA ILE A 38 -17.40 -4.75 -8.65
C ILE A 38 -16.96 -3.57 -7.78
N LEU A 39 -15.80 -3.70 -7.13
CA LEU A 39 -15.17 -2.62 -6.38
C LEU A 39 -14.03 -2.03 -7.22
N HIS A 40 -14.12 -0.74 -7.50
CA HIS A 40 -13.02 0.02 -8.10
C HIS A 40 -12.29 0.81 -7.01
N LEU A 41 -11.02 0.49 -6.80
CA LEU A 41 -10.12 1.29 -5.97
C LEU A 41 -9.18 2.05 -6.89
N PHE A 42 -9.28 3.37 -6.87
CA PHE A 42 -8.43 4.26 -7.67
C PHE A 42 -7.57 5.11 -6.74
N ILE A 43 -6.27 5.05 -6.92
CA ILE A 43 -5.32 5.90 -6.20
C ILE A 43 -5.14 7.21 -6.96
N GLN A 44 -5.38 8.32 -6.28
CA GLN A 44 -5.27 9.68 -6.85
C GLN A 44 -3.87 10.26 -6.58
N HIS A 45 -2.83 9.48 -6.88
CA HIS A 45 -1.42 9.88 -6.78
C HIS A 45 -0.66 9.34 -7.99
N THR A 46 0.34 10.08 -8.46
CA THR A 46 1.22 9.68 -9.57
C THR A 46 2.45 8.89 -9.09
N SER A 47 2.87 9.11 -7.85
CA SER A 47 4.04 8.47 -7.21
C SER A 47 3.69 7.24 -6.35
N ALA A 48 2.43 6.79 -6.36
CA ALA A 48 1.97 5.65 -5.59
C ALA A 48 1.04 4.73 -6.41
N ALA A 49 1.06 3.44 -6.10
CA ALA A 49 0.22 2.44 -6.75
C ALA A 49 -0.46 1.53 -5.72
N LEU A 50 -1.65 1.03 -6.08
CA LEU A 50 -2.32 -0.06 -5.34
C LEU A 50 -2.02 -1.38 -6.03
N THR A 51 -1.65 -2.39 -5.25
CA THR A 51 -1.43 -3.75 -5.73
C THR A 51 -2.22 -4.74 -4.89
N VAL A 52 -2.59 -5.86 -5.50
CA VAL A 52 -3.19 -7.00 -4.81
C VAL A 52 -2.20 -8.14 -4.87
N ASN A 53 -1.80 -8.64 -3.71
CA ASN A 53 -0.86 -9.74 -3.59
C ASN A 53 -1.22 -10.57 -2.35
N GLU A 54 -0.60 -11.74 -2.21
CA GLU A 54 -0.73 -12.55 -1.01
C GLU A 54 -0.22 -11.77 0.22
N ASN A 55 -0.85 -11.99 1.37
CA ASN A 55 -0.39 -11.47 2.66
C ASN A 55 0.24 -12.59 3.49
N TYR A 56 1.27 -13.25 2.92
CA TYR A 56 2.02 -14.31 3.58
C TYR A 56 2.95 -13.73 4.66
N ASP A 57 2.75 -14.20 5.89
CA ASP A 57 3.61 -13.92 7.03
C ASP A 57 4.03 -15.26 7.67
N PRO A 58 5.28 -15.72 7.45
CA PRO A 58 5.74 -17.00 7.98
C PRO A 58 5.95 -16.99 9.50
N GLY A 59 5.81 -15.83 10.17
CA GLY A 59 5.83 -15.72 11.62
C GLY A 59 4.41 -15.79 12.19
N GLY A 60 4.15 -16.79 13.05
CA GLY A 60 2.88 -16.93 13.75
C GLY A 60 2.43 -15.61 14.40
N SER A 61 1.29 -15.10 13.93
CA SER A 61 0.39 -14.13 14.55
C SER A 61 0.92 -13.45 15.81
N THR A 62 1.75 -12.42 15.65
CA THR A 62 1.71 -11.30 16.60
C THR A 62 1.32 -10.05 15.82
N ARG A 63 0.01 -9.93 15.52
CA ARG A 63 -0.60 -8.67 15.09
C ARG A 63 -0.34 -7.62 16.18
N ARG A 64 0.76 -6.88 16.09
CA ARG A 64 0.96 -5.68 16.91
C ARG A 64 0.63 -4.45 16.08
N SER A 65 -0.24 -3.65 16.67
CA SER A 65 -0.93 -2.48 16.13
C SER A 65 -0.08 -1.22 16.00
N ASN A 66 1.26 -1.31 16.02
CA ASN A 66 2.06 -0.09 15.89
C ASN A 66 3.40 -0.35 15.20
N GLY A 67 3.64 0.40 14.13
CA GLY A 67 4.81 0.29 13.27
C GLY A 67 6.12 0.53 14.01
N TYR A 68 7.16 -0.06 13.44
CA TYR A 68 8.58 0.18 13.69
C TYR A 68 9.14 -0.34 15.04
N HIS A 69 9.64 -1.58 15.03
CA HIS A 69 11.08 -1.92 15.18
C HIS A 69 11.35 -3.35 15.72
N THR A 70 12.30 -3.99 15.02
CA THR A 70 13.19 -5.13 15.34
C THR A 70 12.61 -6.45 15.87
N ASN A 71 12.62 -7.48 15.00
CA ASN A 71 13.48 -8.69 15.08
C ASN A 71 12.86 -9.86 14.25
N GLY A 72 13.60 -10.35 13.25
CA GLY A 72 13.49 -11.72 12.72
C GLY A 72 12.55 -12.02 11.55
N TYR A 73 11.24 -11.76 11.67
CA TYR A 73 10.25 -12.28 10.70
C TYR A 73 9.19 -11.23 10.42
N PHE A 74 9.50 -10.26 9.56
CA PHE A 74 8.55 -9.21 9.18
C PHE A 74 8.11 -9.44 7.74
N LYS A 75 6.79 -9.67 7.54
CA LYS A 75 6.04 -9.70 6.27
C LYS A 75 6.94 -9.84 5.04
N ILE A 76 7.43 -11.06 4.81
CA ILE A 76 8.44 -11.35 3.80
C ILE A 76 8.02 -10.83 2.43
N LEU A 77 6.75 -10.99 2.05
CA LEU A 77 6.26 -10.50 0.75
C LEU A 77 6.35 -8.98 0.58
N VAL A 78 6.04 -8.21 1.63
CA VAL A 78 6.15 -6.74 1.59
C VAL A 78 7.61 -6.33 1.41
N ARG A 79 8.52 -7.05 2.07
CA ARG A 79 9.96 -6.85 1.95
C ARG A 79 10.46 -7.25 0.55
N ASP A 80 10.04 -8.40 0.03
CA ASP A 80 10.45 -8.90 -1.28
C ASP A 80 10.00 -7.97 -2.41
N MET A 81 8.75 -7.50 -2.36
CA MET A 81 8.24 -6.49 -3.28
C MET A 81 9.06 -5.20 -3.23
N SER A 82 9.35 -4.71 -2.02
CA SER A 82 10.16 -3.48 -1.85
C SER A 82 11.57 -3.68 -2.42
N MET A 83 12.23 -4.81 -2.11
CA MET A 83 13.56 -5.14 -2.64
C MET A 83 13.55 -5.26 -4.17
N ALA A 84 12.53 -5.86 -4.76
CA ALA A 84 12.41 -5.99 -6.21
C ALA A 84 12.24 -4.62 -6.89
N LEU A 85 11.40 -3.75 -6.33
CA LEU A 85 11.19 -2.39 -6.84
C LEU A 85 12.47 -1.55 -6.72
N ASP A 86 13.12 -1.57 -5.57
CA ASP A 86 14.40 -0.87 -5.35
C ASP A 86 15.50 -1.36 -6.31
N ARG A 87 15.43 -2.63 -6.74
CA ARG A 87 16.36 -3.19 -7.72
C ARG A 87 16.05 -2.76 -9.15
N ILE A 88 14.78 -2.68 -9.54
CA ILE A 88 14.35 -2.39 -10.92
C ILE A 88 14.36 -0.88 -11.19
N VAL A 89 13.90 -0.09 -10.21
CA VAL A 89 13.76 1.37 -10.29
C VAL A 89 14.43 2.01 -9.05
N PRO A 90 15.77 1.99 -8.96
CA PRO A 90 16.46 2.57 -7.82
C PRO A 90 16.36 4.10 -7.83
N GLU A 91 16.13 4.70 -6.66
CA GLU A 91 16.12 6.17 -6.48
C GLU A 91 17.48 6.80 -6.79
N SER A 92 18.57 6.06 -6.57
CA SER A 92 19.93 6.53 -6.83
C SER A 92 20.32 6.49 -8.31
N MET A 93 19.46 5.98 -9.20
CA MET A 93 19.73 6.03 -10.63
C MET A 93 19.73 7.50 -11.09
N PRO A 94 20.64 7.90 -12.00
CA PRO A 94 20.65 9.24 -12.57
C PRO A 94 19.49 9.40 -13.57
N TRP A 95 18.26 9.47 -13.06
CA TRP A 95 17.07 9.69 -13.86
C TRP A 95 17.17 11.03 -14.59
N LEU A 96 16.74 11.06 -15.85
CA LEU A 96 16.66 12.32 -16.60
C LEU A 96 15.49 13.19 -16.11
N HIS A 97 14.47 12.57 -15.51
CA HIS A 97 13.29 13.22 -14.98
C HIS A 97 13.48 13.63 -13.50
N THR A 98 14.61 14.25 -13.18
CA THR A 98 14.86 14.85 -11.85
C THR A 98 14.60 16.36 -11.83
N ASP A 99 14.32 16.95 -12.98
CA ASP A 99 14.20 18.40 -13.17
C ASP A 99 12.94 18.99 -12.52
N GLU A 100 11.97 18.15 -12.15
CA GLU A 100 10.70 18.56 -11.49
C GLU A 100 10.81 18.66 -9.96
N GLY A 101 11.96 18.30 -9.38
CA GLY A 101 12.17 18.24 -7.93
C GLY A 101 11.92 16.84 -7.34
N PRO A 102 11.94 16.69 -6.00
CA PRO A 102 11.70 15.41 -5.33
C PRO A 102 10.25 14.90 -5.53
N ASP A 103 10.07 13.61 -5.80
CA ASP A 103 8.78 12.94 -6.09
C ASP A 103 7.85 12.77 -4.85
N ASP A 104 8.24 13.32 -3.71
CA ASP A 104 7.70 13.06 -2.37
C ASP A 104 6.69 14.11 -1.85
N SER A 105 5.87 14.65 -2.75
CA SER A 105 4.71 15.50 -2.41
C SER A 105 3.53 14.74 -1.79
#